data_AF-A0A7S3TMV6-F1
#
_entry.id   AF-A0A7S3TMV6-F1
#
_cell.length_a   1.000
_cell.length_b   1.000
_cell.length_c   1.000
_cell.angle_alpha   90.00
_cell.angle_beta   90.00
_cell.angle_gamma   90.00
#
_symmetry.space_group_name_H-M   'P 1'
#
loop_
_entity.id
_entity.type
_entity.pdbx_description
1 polymer ?
#
loop_
_entity_poly.entity_id
_entity_poly.type
_entity_poly.pdbx_seq_one_letter_code
_entity_poly.pdbx_strand_id
1 'polypeptide(L)'
;SRAMAGVKTRLMSATRGLAVMTTTFAGYKPWAGDFDKRDRGNLLSHESGTVTGHGLKNAQERGILFSSAGDEVYENQIIGIHQRANDLKVNICRTKQLTNMRSAGADEKTNLTPPTILSLEQAVEYIEDTEFVEVTPNAIRMGKMARKQ
;
A
#
# COMPACT_ATOMS: atom_id res chain seq x y z
N SER A 1 6.36 -1.02 -24.77
CA SER A 1 5.91 -1.91 -23.68
C SER A 1 5.88 -1.21 -22.33
N ARG A 2 6.84 -0.33 -21.98
CA ARG A 2 6.91 0.38 -20.68
C ARG A 2 5.57 0.98 -20.19
N ALA A 3 4.85 1.70 -21.05
CA ALA A 3 3.57 2.32 -20.70
C ALA A 3 2.35 1.37 -20.63
N MET A 4 2.51 0.08 -20.97
CA MET A 4 1.39 -0.88 -21.01
C MET A 4 1.15 -1.56 -19.66
N ALA A 5 2.11 -1.49 -18.73
CA ALA A 5 1.91 -1.98 -17.38
C ALA A 5 0.73 -1.24 -16.73
N GLY A 6 -0.19 -1.96 -16.11
CA GLY A 6 -1.37 -1.38 -15.46
C GLY A 6 -2.55 -0.99 -16.33
N VAL A 7 -2.34 -0.78 -17.64
CA VAL A 7 -3.41 -0.35 -18.57
C VAL A 7 -4.57 -1.34 -18.57
N LYS A 8 -4.28 -2.64 -18.58
CA LYS A 8 -5.29 -3.71 -18.53
C LYS A 8 -6.17 -3.57 -17.29
N THR A 9 -5.56 -3.47 -16.10
CA THR A 9 -6.30 -3.39 -14.84
C THR A 9 -7.19 -2.14 -14.79
N ARG A 10 -6.65 -0.97 -15.19
CA ARG A 10 -7.41 0.29 -15.25
C ARG A 10 -8.58 0.19 -16.24
N LEU A 11 -8.36 -0.43 -17.40
CA LEU A 11 -9.39 -0.62 -18.42
C LEU A 11 -10.50 -1.56 -17.93
N MET A 12 -10.14 -2.66 -17.26
CA MET A 12 -11.11 -3.57 -16.65
C MET A 12 -11.97 -2.87 -15.59
N SER A 13 -11.35 -2.06 -14.72
CA SER A 13 -12.07 -1.26 -13.73
C SER A 13 -12.98 -0.21 -14.39
N ALA A 14 -12.48 0.55 -15.37
CA ALA A 14 -13.24 1.62 -16.04
C ALA A 14 -14.45 1.09 -16.82
N THR A 15 -14.32 -0.09 -17.42
CA THR A 15 -15.37 -0.73 -18.22
C THR A 15 -16.25 -1.69 -17.43
N ARG A 16 -16.06 -1.79 -16.11
CA ARG A 16 -16.77 -2.74 -15.24
C ARG A 16 -16.68 -4.18 -15.76
N GLY A 17 -15.50 -4.55 -16.27
CA GLY A 17 -15.19 -5.90 -16.74
C GLY A 17 -15.62 -6.22 -18.18
N LEU A 18 -16.13 -5.24 -18.94
CA LEU A 18 -16.59 -5.48 -20.32
C LEU A 18 -15.47 -5.38 -21.37
N ALA A 19 -14.33 -4.75 -21.02
CA ALA A 19 -13.23 -4.62 -21.96
C ALA A 19 -12.55 -5.95 -22.28
N VAL A 20 -12.22 -6.14 -23.56
CA VAL A 20 -11.33 -7.21 -24.02
C VAL A 20 -10.07 -6.56 -24.56
N MET A 21 -8.91 -6.97 -24.04
CA MET A 21 -7.62 -6.40 -24.40
C MET A 21 -6.61 -7.52 -24.67
N THR A 22 -5.95 -7.44 -25.83
CA THR A 22 -4.85 -8.33 -26.20
C THR A 22 -3.62 -7.50 -26.54
N THR A 23 -2.45 -7.94 -26.11
CA THR A 23 -1.18 -7.24 -26.35
C THR A 23 -0.19 -8.17 -27.01
N THR A 24 0.36 -7.74 -28.15
CA THR A 24 1.41 -8.48 -28.88
C THR A 24 2.62 -7.57 -29.08
N PHE A 25 3.81 -8.14 -28.93
CA PHE A 25 5.06 -7.41 -29.16
C PHE A 25 5.23 -7.10 -30.66
N ALA A 26 5.33 -5.81 -31.00
CA ALA A 26 5.45 -5.36 -32.39
C ALA A 26 6.90 -5.16 -32.86
N GLY A 27 7.88 -5.11 -31.95
CA GLY A 27 9.27 -4.78 -32.26
C GLY A 27 9.84 -3.66 -31.38
N TYR A 28 11.14 -3.44 -31.50
CA TYR A 28 11.85 -2.37 -30.79
C TYR A 28 11.70 -1.05 -31.54
N LYS A 29 11.65 0.05 -30.78
CA LYS A 29 11.60 1.42 -31.29
C LYS A 29 12.61 2.28 -30.52
N PRO A 30 13.02 3.45 -31.08
CA PRO A 30 13.83 4.42 -30.34
C PRO A 30 13.19 4.79 -28.99
N TRP A 31 14.04 5.17 -28.04
CA TRP A 31 13.60 5.55 -26.70
C TRP A 31 12.64 6.75 -26.76
N ALA A 32 11.50 6.61 -26.07
CA ALA A 32 10.40 7.58 -26.11
C ALA A 32 10.38 8.54 -24.90
N GLY A 33 11.50 8.67 -24.19
CA GLY A 33 11.60 9.44 -22.95
C GLY A 33 11.30 8.64 -21.69
N ASP A 34 11.30 9.34 -20.56
CA ASP A 34 10.98 8.78 -19.25
C ASP A 34 9.52 8.97 -18.88
N PHE A 35 9.05 8.08 -18.00
CA PHE A 35 7.72 8.16 -17.41
C PHE A 35 7.83 8.80 -16.05
N ASP A 36 6.83 9.58 -15.70
CA ASP A 36 6.75 10.16 -14.37
C ASP A 36 6.68 9.06 -13.31
N LYS A 37 7.40 9.30 -12.22
CA LYS A 37 7.33 8.49 -11.01
C LYS A 37 6.01 8.74 -10.29
N ARG A 38 5.71 7.93 -9.28
CA ARG A 38 4.51 8.18 -8.48
C ARG A 38 4.61 9.54 -7.77
N ASP A 39 3.48 10.22 -7.63
CA ASP A 39 3.36 11.54 -6.98
C ASP A 39 3.26 11.45 -5.44
N ARG A 40 2.95 10.26 -4.92
CA ARG A 40 2.69 9.98 -3.50
C ARG A 40 3.76 9.07 -2.90
N GLY A 41 4.10 9.32 -1.65
CA GLY A 41 5.00 8.46 -0.88
C GLY A 41 4.28 7.25 -0.29
N ASN A 42 5.05 6.40 0.38
CA ASN A 42 4.55 5.24 1.10
C ASN A 42 4.30 5.56 2.57
N LEU A 43 3.29 4.90 3.14
CA LEU A 43 3.22 4.67 4.58
C LEU A 43 3.99 3.38 4.88
N LEU A 44 5.03 3.49 5.70
CA LEU A 44 5.91 2.38 6.07
C LEU A 44 5.68 1.99 7.53
N SER A 45 5.68 0.69 7.82
CA SER A 45 5.64 0.23 9.20
C SER A 45 6.94 0.61 9.91
N HIS A 46 6.80 1.23 11.09
CA HIS A 46 7.92 1.57 11.96
C HIS A 46 8.55 0.36 12.65
N GLU A 47 7.76 -0.68 12.93
CA GLU A 47 8.20 -1.87 13.65
C GLU A 47 7.47 -3.12 13.16
N SER A 48 7.97 -4.29 13.55
CA SER A 48 7.31 -5.57 13.28
C SER A 48 6.33 -5.91 14.40
N GLY A 49 5.16 -6.44 14.05
CA GLY A 49 4.16 -6.92 14.99
C GLY A 49 2.74 -6.88 14.43
N THR A 50 1.76 -7.09 15.32
CA THR A 50 0.35 -7.11 14.96
C THR A 50 -0.22 -5.70 14.83
N VAL A 51 -0.95 -5.45 13.75
CA VAL A 51 -1.65 -4.19 13.48
C VAL A 51 -2.81 -4.01 14.47
N THR A 52 -2.84 -2.85 15.12
CA THR A 52 -3.89 -2.51 16.08
C THR A 52 -4.90 -1.51 15.49
N GLY A 53 -6.17 -1.59 15.90
CA GLY A 53 -7.19 -0.61 15.48
C GLY A 53 -6.83 0.84 15.87
N HIS A 54 -6.13 1.03 17.00
CA HIS A 54 -5.63 2.33 17.43
C HIS A 54 -4.54 2.86 16.48
N GLY A 55 -3.59 2.02 16.07
CA GLY A 55 -2.57 2.38 15.08
C GLY A 55 -3.19 2.74 13.72
N LEU A 56 -4.17 1.95 13.27
CA LEU A 56 -4.89 2.19 12.01
C LEU A 56 -5.64 3.52 12.01
N LYS A 57 -6.30 3.90 13.12
CA LYS A 57 -7.03 5.18 13.24
C LYS A 57 -6.11 6.37 12.93
N ASN A 58 -4.88 6.35 13.44
CA ASN A 58 -3.90 7.42 13.19
C ASN A 58 -3.31 7.33 11.77
N ALA A 59 -3.13 6.12 11.25
CA ALA A 59 -2.54 5.90 9.92
C ALA A 59 -3.49 6.31 8.78
N GLN A 60 -4.81 6.07 8.92
CA GLN A 60 -5.79 6.39 7.87
C GLN A 60 -5.95 7.92 7.65
N GLU A 61 -5.68 8.74 8.67
CA GLU A 61 -5.63 10.22 8.52
C GLU A 61 -4.43 10.68 7.67
N ARG A 62 -3.44 9.81 7.48
CA ARG A 62 -2.25 10.07 6.67
C ARG A 62 -2.37 9.56 5.24
N GLY A 63 -3.34 8.70 4.95
CA GLY A 63 -3.61 8.23 3.60
C GLY A 63 -4.38 6.91 3.52
N ILE A 64 -4.24 6.22 2.40
CA ILE A 64 -4.99 4.99 2.10
C ILE A 64 -4.22 3.80 2.65
N LEU A 65 -4.89 2.90 3.35
CA LEU A 65 -4.26 1.74 3.99
C LEU A 65 -4.42 0.47 3.16
N PHE A 66 -3.43 -0.42 3.26
CA PHE A 66 -3.43 -1.76 2.69
C PHE A 66 -3.62 -2.86 3.74
N SER A 67 -3.35 -2.56 5.01
CA SER A 67 -3.45 -3.51 6.12
C SER A 67 -4.71 -3.32 6.96
N SER A 68 -5.20 -4.42 7.50
CA SER A 68 -6.37 -4.53 8.37
C SER A 68 -5.97 -4.76 9.84
N ALA A 69 -6.93 -4.63 10.76
CA ALA A 69 -6.67 -4.88 12.18
C ALA A 69 -6.43 -6.38 12.42
N GLY A 70 -5.31 -6.72 13.07
CA GLY A 70 -4.88 -8.10 13.26
C GLY A 70 -3.89 -8.62 12.21
N ASP A 71 -3.60 -7.85 11.15
CA ASP A 71 -2.56 -8.23 10.19
C ASP A 71 -1.18 -8.20 10.85
N GLU A 72 -0.33 -9.17 10.50
CA GLU A 72 1.08 -9.17 10.90
C GLU A 72 1.91 -8.37 9.88
N VAL A 73 2.61 -7.35 10.38
CA VAL A 73 3.49 -6.50 9.57
C VAL A 73 4.94 -6.60 10.02
N TYR A 74 5.88 -6.34 9.12
CA TYR A 74 7.29 -6.20 9.44
C TYR A 74 7.80 -4.77 9.23
N GLU A 75 8.95 -4.44 9.83
CA GLU A 75 9.58 -3.14 9.68
C GLU A 75 9.85 -2.80 8.19
N ASN A 76 9.50 -1.58 7.78
CA ASN A 76 9.62 -1.11 6.38
C ASN A 76 8.68 -1.82 5.38
N GLN A 77 7.72 -2.61 5.85
CA GLN A 77 6.59 -3.02 5.02
C GLN A 77 5.78 -1.78 4.60
N ILE A 78 5.38 -1.71 3.34
CA ILE A 78 4.47 -0.69 2.82
C ILE A 78 3.06 -1.08 3.25
N ILE A 79 2.50 -0.27 4.15
CA ILE A 79 1.19 -0.48 4.77
C ILE A 79 0.12 0.44 4.17
N GLY A 80 0.49 1.30 3.22
CA GLY A 80 -0.43 2.23 2.58
C GLY A 80 0.23 3.28 1.69
N ILE A 81 -0.60 4.13 1.10
CA ILE A 81 -0.21 5.28 0.28
C ILE A 81 -0.30 6.53 1.14
N HIS A 82 0.79 7.29 1.24
CA HIS A 82 0.80 8.57 1.94
C HIS A 82 0.13 9.65 1.08
N GLN A 83 -0.58 10.59 1.72
CA GLN A 83 -1.21 11.72 1.03
C GLN A 83 -0.22 12.75 0.47
N ARG A 84 1.06 12.68 0.82
CA ARG A 84 2.14 13.55 0.32
C ARG A 84 3.23 12.73 -0.38
N ALA A 85 4.08 13.40 -1.14
CA ALA A 85 5.13 12.77 -1.95
C ALA A 85 6.23 12.04 -1.15
N ASN A 86 6.50 12.46 0.09
CA ASN A 86 7.54 11.84 0.91
C ASN A 86 7.02 10.57 1.59
N ASP A 87 7.89 9.58 1.81
CA ASP A 87 7.55 8.43 2.66
C ASP A 87 7.39 8.86 4.11
N LEU A 88 6.53 8.16 4.85
CA LEU A 88 6.29 8.37 6.27
C LEU A 88 6.30 7.03 7.01
N LYS A 89 7.21 6.88 7.99
CA LYS A 89 7.18 5.77 8.94
C LYS A 89 6.09 6.01 9.98
N VAL A 90 5.20 5.04 10.17
CA VAL A 90 4.10 5.09 11.13
C VAL A 90 4.16 3.86 12.01
N ASN A 91 4.00 4.05 13.33
CA ASN A 91 3.81 2.93 14.24
C ASN A 91 2.33 2.51 14.24
N ILE A 92 2.05 1.40 13.56
CA ILE A 92 0.72 0.80 13.42
C ILE A 92 0.44 -0.29 14.48
N CYS A 93 1.49 -0.80 15.14
CA CYS A 93 1.43 -1.80 16.20
C CYS A 93 1.16 -1.19 17.58
N ARG A 94 1.20 0.16 17.69
CA ARG A 94 1.04 0.88 18.95
C ARG A 94 -0.35 0.67 19.57
N THR A 95 -0.35 0.01 20.73
CA THR A 95 -1.52 -0.12 21.60
C THR A 95 -1.85 1.20 22.30
N LYS A 96 -3.14 1.40 22.60
CA LYS A 96 -3.62 2.54 23.38
C LYS A 96 -3.04 2.44 24.80
N GLN A 97 -2.35 3.48 25.27
CA GLN A 97 -1.95 3.52 26.68
C GLN A 97 -3.20 3.65 27.56
N LEU A 98 -3.39 2.67 28.45
CA LEU A 98 -4.44 2.67 29.46
C LEU A 98 -4.06 3.62 30.60
N THR A 99 -3.96 4.93 30.33
CA THR A 99 -3.96 5.93 31.40
C THR A 99 -5.38 6.06 31.89
N ASN A 100 -5.66 5.53 33.10
CA ASN A 100 -6.89 5.63 33.91
C ASN A 100 -7.88 6.72 33.46
N MET A 101 -8.58 6.49 32.35
CA MET A 101 -9.57 7.43 31.83
C MET A 101 -10.92 7.00 32.37
N ARG A 102 -11.31 7.68 33.43
CA ARG A 102 -12.64 7.70 34.03
C ARG A 102 -13.64 8.20 32.97
N SER A 103 -14.11 7.32 32.10
CA SER A 103 -15.21 7.60 31.16
C SER A 103 -15.92 6.30 30.85
N ALA A 104 -16.88 5.97 31.71
CA ALA A 104 -17.90 4.98 31.42
C ALA A 104 -18.65 5.39 30.14
N GLY A 105 -18.68 4.52 29.13
CA GLY A 105 -19.71 4.59 28.08
C GLY A 105 -19.31 5.07 26.68
N ALA A 106 -18.02 5.19 26.34
CA ALA A 106 -17.60 5.46 24.97
C ALA A 106 -16.49 4.48 24.53
N ASP A 107 -16.87 3.21 24.36
CA ASP A 107 -16.20 2.39 23.35
C ASP A 107 -16.50 3.04 22.00
N GLU A 108 -15.65 4.02 21.64
CA GLU A 108 -15.67 4.69 20.36
C GLU A 108 -15.47 3.60 19.31
N LYS A 109 -16.59 3.11 18.73
CA LYS A 109 -16.57 2.24 17.55
C LYS A 109 -15.72 2.96 16.52
N THR A 110 -14.47 2.54 16.39
CA THR A 110 -13.51 3.18 15.54
C THR A 110 -13.93 2.85 14.11
N ASN A 111 -14.50 3.84 13.42
CA ASN A 111 -14.84 3.72 12.01
C ASN A 111 -13.53 3.67 11.22
N LEU A 112 -13.05 2.45 10.99
CA LEU A 112 -11.89 2.18 10.17
C LEU A 112 -12.32 2.09 8.71
N THR A 113 -11.61 2.81 7.84
CA THR A 113 -11.81 2.66 6.40
C THR A 113 -11.31 1.27 5.97
N PRO A 114 -12.09 0.49 5.20
CA PRO A 114 -11.64 -0.80 4.68
C PRO A 114 -10.32 -0.64 3.91
N PRO A 115 -9.35 -1.54 4.11
CA PRO A 115 -8.08 -1.48 3.39
C PRO A 115 -8.28 -1.73 1.90
N THR A 116 -7.45 -1.08 1.09
CA THR A 116 -7.37 -1.35 -0.35
C THR A 116 -6.51 -2.60 -0.57
N ILE A 117 -7.13 -3.66 -1.09
CA ILE A 117 -6.42 -4.90 -1.43
C ILE A 117 -5.90 -4.79 -2.87
N LEU A 118 -4.58 -4.88 -3.03
CA LEU A 118 -3.94 -4.85 -4.34
C LEU A 118 -3.78 -6.27 -4.91
N SER A 119 -4.02 -6.40 -6.21
CA SER A 119 -3.62 -7.60 -6.95
C SER A 119 -2.12 -7.61 -7.20
N LEU A 120 -1.56 -8.76 -7.62
CA LEU A 120 -0.15 -8.85 -7.99
C LEU A 120 0.22 -7.88 -9.11
N GLU A 121 -0.63 -7.75 -10.13
CA GLU A 121 -0.43 -6.82 -11.25
C GLU A 121 -0.35 -5.37 -10.75
N GLN A 122 -1.24 -4.99 -9.82
CA GLN A 122 -1.26 -3.65 -9.22
C GLN A 122 -0.05 -3.40 -8.31
N ALA A 123 0.37 -4.40 -7.53
CA ALA A 123 1.54 -4.28 -6.67
C ALA A 123 2.82 -4.09 -7.50
N VAL A 124 2.98 -4.85 -8.60
CA VAL A 124 4.13 -4.72 -9.52
C VAL A 124 4.14 -3.38 -10.24
N GLU A 125 2.96 -2.84 -10.59
CA GLU A 125 2.83 -1.49 -11.16
C GLU A 125 3.18 -0.39 -10.14
N TYR A 126 2.90 -0.63 -8.86
CA TYR A 126 3.02 0.36 -7.80
C TYR A 126 4.46 0.58 -7.29
N ILE A 127 5.27 -0.48 -7.24
CA ILE A 127 6.61 -0.42 -6.65
C ILE A 127 7.62 0.38 -7.50
N GLU A 128 8.57 1.02 -6.83
CA GLU A 128 9.72 1.70 -7.46
C GLU A 128 11.06 0.97 -7.21
N ASP A 129 12.16 1.46 -7.80
CA ASP A 129 13.48 0.80 -7.82
C ASP A 129 14.04 0.33 -6.47
N THR A 130 13.64 0.94 -5.35
CA THR A 130 14.13 0.61 -3.99
C THR A 130 13.14 -0.24 -3.18
N GLU A 131 12.09 -0.72 -3.83
CA GLU A 131 10.97 -1.43 -3.25
C GLU A 131 10.84 -2.81 -3.88
N PHE A 132 10.11 -3.69 -3.20
CA PHE A 132 9.92 -5.05 -3.64
C PHE A 132 8.49 -5.51 -3.37
N VAL A 133 8.03 -6.43 -4.22
CA VAL A 133 6.82 -7.20 -3.98
C VAL A 133 7.24 -8.57 -3.45
N GLU A 134 6.75 -8.90 -2.27
CA GLU A 134 6.89 -10.22 -1.66
C GLU A 134 5.64 -11.04 -2.00
N VAL A 135 5.84 -12.21 -2.61
CA VAL A 135 4.74 -13.08 -3.02
C VAL A 135 4.88 -14.42 -2.32
N THR A 136 3.82 -14.79 -1.61
CA THR A 136 3.63 -16.11 -1.00
C THR A 136 2.30 -16.69 -1.52
N PRO A 137 2.05 -18.00 -1.35
CA PRO A 137 0.77 -18.60 -1.78
C PRO A 137 -0.46 -17.94 -1.17
N ASN A 138 -0.33 -17.34 0.02
CA ASN A 138 -1.44 -16.82 0.80
C ASN A 138 -1.44 -15.28 0.91
N ALA A 139 -0.38 -14.60 0.48
CA ALA A 139 -0.24 -13.16 0.66
C ALA A 139 0.66 -12.52 -0.39
N ILE A 140 0.27 -11.32 -0.81
CA ILE A 140 1.07 -10.40 -1.61
C ILE A 140 1.33 -9.19 -0.72
N ARG A 141 2.60 -8.90 -0.45
CA ARG A 141 3.04 -7.78 0.38
C ARG A 141 4.01 -6.91 -0.40
N MET A 142 4.19 -5.68 0.05
CA MET A 142 5.17 -4.77 -0.51
C MET A 142 6.05 -4.23 0.60
N GLY A 143 7.32 -4.02 0.31
CA GLY A 143 8.29 -3.53 1.27
C GLY A 143 9.33 -2.62 0.62
N LYS A 144 10.04 -1.87 1.46
CA LYS A 144 11.16 -1.04 1.05
C LYS A 144 12.47 -1.64 1.54
N MET A 145 13.47 -1.71 0.66
CA MET A 145 14.79 -2.19 1.06
C MET A 145 15.38 -1.27 2.13
N ALA A 146 15.90 -1.84 3.20
CA ALA A 146 16.69 -1.08 4.17
C ALA A 146 17.93 -0.53 3.45
N ARG A 147 18.20 0.78 3.57
CA ARG A 147 19.47 1.32 3.08
C ARG A 147 20.58 0.66 3.90
N LYS A 148 21.47 -0.08 3.24
CA LYS A 148 22.75 -0.44 3.84
C LYS A 148 23.49 0.87 4.12
N GLN A 149 23.84 1.10 5.39
CA GLN A 149 24.78 2.16 5.78
C GLN A 149 26.16 1.85 5.21
#